data_AF-A0A938CN83-F1
#
_entry.id   AF-A0A938CN83-F1
#
_cell.length_a   1.000
_cell.length_b   1.000
_cell.length_c   1.000
_cell.angle_alpha   90.00
_cell.angle_beta   90.00
_cell.angle_gamma   90.00
#
_symmetry.space_group_name_H-M   'P 1'
#
loop_
_entity.id
_entity.type
_entity.pdbx_description
1 polymer ?
#
loop_
_entity_poly.entity_id
_entity_poly.type
_entity_poly.pdbx_seq_one_letter_code
_entity_poly.pdbx_strand_id
1 'polypeptide(L)'
;MKIDYGAVGDGVADDTAALQRALDDLVKHEQACVLYLPAGTYRLTATVRTVRQAHTDCQGVAVIGEDPATTALQWDGPLDGTMFAWDAWYSRISRLTLDGAGKAAAGLVYGPAFSTYNETSDLWFRGMQNGLV
;
A
#
# COMPACT_ATOMS: atom_id res chain seq x y z
N MET A 1 -8.99 -10.19 -16.63
CA MET A 1 -10.01 -9.13 -16.46
C MET A 1 -9.53 -8.23 -15.34
N LYS A 2 -9.61 -6.90 -15.48
CA LYS A 2 -9.26 -5.95 -14.41
C LYS A 2 -10.46 -5.78 -13.48
N ILE A 3 -10.23 -5.82 -12.18
CA ILE A 3 -11.25 -5.51 -11.16
C ILE A 3 -11.03 -4.06 -10.71
N ASP A 4 -12.10 -3.28 -10.64
CA ASP A 4 -12.10 -1.95 -10.05
C ASP A 4 -12.69 -2.04 -8.63
N TYR A 5 -11.96 -1.53 -7.65
CA TYR A 5 -12.33 -1.57 -6.24
C TYR A 5 -13.07 -0.31 -5.77
N GLY A 6 -13.20 0.70 -6.63
CA GLY A 6 -13.97 1.93 -6.39
C GLY A 6 -13.23 2.99 -5.56
N ALA A 7 -11.90 3.01 -5.59
CA ALA A 7 -11.12 4.12 -5.05
C ALA A 7 -11.23 5.33 -5.99
N VAL A 8 -11.41 6.53 -5.44
CA VAL A 8 -11.67 7.76 -6.19
C VAL A 8 -10.37 8.47 -6.56
N GLY A 9 -9.41 8.57 -5.63
CA GLY A 9 -8.12 9.21 -5.90
C GLY A 9 -8.17 10.73 -6.08
N ASP A 10 -9.18 11.40 -5.51
CA ASP A 10 -9.38 12.86 -5.61
C ASP A 10 -8.77 13.67 -4.44
N GLY A 11 -8.17 13.00 -3.47
CA GLY A 11 -7.60 13.58 -2.25
C GLY A 11 -8.64 13.96 -1.18
N VAL A 12 -9.93 13.69 -1.42
CA VAL A 12 -11.05 14.07 -0.53
C VAL A 12 -11.78 12.82 -0.03
N ALA A 13 -12.21 11.96 -0.95
CA ALA A 13 -12.90 10.72 -0.64
C ALA A 13 -12.01 9.80 0.21
N ASP A 14 -12.60 9.10 1.16
CA ASP A 14 -11.87 8.10 1.96
C ASP A 14 -11.74 6.80 1.16
N ASP A 15 -10.52 6.54 0.65
CA ASP A 15 -10.21 5.40 -0.22
C ASP A 15 -9.77 4.15 0.57
N THR A 16 -9.71 4.24 1.89
CA THR A 16 -9.17 3.19 2.77
C THR A 16 -9.85 1.85 2.55
N ALA A 17 -11.19 1.83 2.50
CA ALA A 17 -11.95 0.60 2.34
C ALA A 17 -11.79 -0.01 0.94
N ALA A 18 -11.65 0.81 -0.10
CA ALA A 18 -11.43 0.32 -1.46
C ALA A 18 -10.04 -0.32 -1.59
N LEU A 19 -9.01 0.34 -1.06
CA LEU A 19 -7.65 -0.19 -1.05
C LEU A 19 -7.52 -1.44 -0.17
N GLN A 20 -8.17 -1.49 1.00
CA GLN A 20 -8.16 -2.69 1.82
C GLN A 20 -8.80 -3.89 1.10
N ARG A 21 -9.97 -3.72 0.46
CA ARG A 21 -10.59 -4.79 -0.34
C ARG A 21 -9.66 -5.28 -1.46
N ALA A 22 -8.95 -4.36 -2.10
CA ALA A 22 -7.99 -4.72 -3.14
C ALA A 22 -6.84 -5.57 -2.60
N LEU A 23 -6.32 -5.25 -1.40
CA LEU A 23 -5.30 -6.05 -0.72
C LEU A 23 -5.85 -7.39 -0.23
N ASP A 24 -7.10 -7.45 0.22
CA ASP A 24 -7.75 -8.69 0.65
C ASP A 24 -7.96 -9.69 -0.51
N ASP A 25 -8.16 -9.19 -1.73
CA ASP A 25 -8.19 -10.01 -2.94
C ASP A 25 -6.79 -10.36 -3.47
N LEU A 26 -5.76 -9.60 -3.06
CA LEU A 26 -4.35 -9.78 -3.39
C LEU A 26 -3.72 -10.94 -2.60
N VAL A 27 -4.44 -12.05 -2.47
CA VAL A 27 -4.09 -13.20 -1.61
C VAL A 27 -3.94 -14.50 -2.41
N LYS A 28 -4.65 -14.67 -3.54
CA LYS A 28 -4.75 -15.97 -4.24
C LYS A 28 -3.67 -16.19 -5.31
N HIS A 29 -2.96 -17.30 -5.11
CA HIS A 29 -1.78 -17.78 -5.87
C HIS A 29 -2.13 -18.61 -7.10
N GLU A 30 -2.69 -18.01 -8.14
CA GLU A 30 -2.76 -18.68 -9.45
C GLU A 30 -2.00 -17.94 -10.55
N GLN A 31 -1.77 -16.62 -10.39
CA GLN A 31 -0.92 -15.78 -11.24
C GLN A 31 -0.33 -14.64 -10.38
N ALA A 32 0.77 -14.01 -10.83
CA ALA A 32 1.27 -12.79 -10.19
C ALA A 32 0.20 -11.69 -10.26
N CYS A 33 -0.33 -11.27 -9.11
CA CYS A 33 -1.39 -10.28 -9.02
C CYS A 33 -0.81 -8.90 -8.72
N VAL A 34 -1.22 -7.91 -9.51
CA VAL A 34 -0.78 -6.52 -9.37
C VAL A 34 -1.97 -5.64 -9.04
N LEU A 35 -1.91 -4.96 -7.90
CA LEU A 35 -2.75 -3.81 -7.62
C LEU A 35 -2.12 -2.57 -8.25
N TYR A 36 -2.79 -2.04 -9.28
CA TYR A 36 -2.32 -0.85 -9.98
C TYR A 36 -3.11 0.39 -9.55
N LEU A 37 -2.40 1.47 -9.23
CA LEU A 37 -2.97 2.77 -8.89
C LEU A 37 -2.67 3.77 -10.02
N PRO A 38 -3.70 4.24 -10.76
CA PRO A 38 -3.56 5.39 -11.65
C PRO A 38 -3.14 6.66 -10.90
N ALA A 39 -2.67 7.67 -11.66
CA ALA A 39 -2.44 9.01 -11.11
C ALA A 39 -3.64 9.52 -10.31
N GLY A 40 -3.38 10.06 -9.13
CA GLY A 40 -4.40 10.44 -8.15
C GLY A 40 -3.81 10.57 -6.75
N THR A 41 -4.59 11.19 -5.86
CA THR A 41 -4.29 11.24 -4.42
C THR A 41 -5.34 10.43 -3.67
N TYR A 42 -4.94 9.31 -3.09
CA TYR A 42 -5.84 8.40 -2.39
C TYR A 42 -5.70 8.66 -0.88
N ARG A 43 -6.78 9.14 -0.26
CA ARG A 43 -6.77 9.50 1.16
C ARG A 43 -7.02 8.27 2.03
N LEU A 44 -6.15 8.06 3.01
CA LEU A 44 -6.19 6.94 3.95
C LEU A 44 -6.49 7.43 5.37
N THR A 45 -7.64 7.05 5.91
CA THR A 45 -8.04 7.36 7.30
C THR A 45 -7.68 6.25 8.29
N ALA A 46 -7.25 5.08 7.80
CA ALA A 46 -6.71 3.99 8.61
C ALA A 46 -5.63 3.19 7.88
N THR A 47 -4.86 2.40 8.63
CA THR A 47 -3.83 1.52 8.11
C THR A 47 -4.43 0.47 7.19
N VAL A 48 -3.90 0.36 5.97
CA VAL A 48 -4.18 -0.77 5.10
C VAL A 48 -3.09 -1.82 5.24
N ARG A 49 -3.48 -3.08 5.12
CA ARG A 49 -2.59 -4.21 5.39
C ARG A 49 -2.84 -5.39 4.48
N THR A 50 -1.80 -6.15 4.21
CA THR A 50 -1.95 -7.51 3.69
C THR A 50 -2.28 -8.45 4.85
N VAL A 51 -3.23 -9.37 4.66
CA VAL A 51 -3.59 -10.37 5.67
C VAL A 51 -3.15 -11.75 5.21
N ARG A 52 -2.49 -12.50 6.09
CA ARG A 52 -2.09 -13.88 5.83
C ARG A 52 -2.86 -14.83 6.74
N GLN A 53 -3.58 -15.78 6.14
CA GLN A 53 -4.28 -16.86 6.84
C GLN A 53 -3.60 -18.22 6.60
N ALA A 54 -2.99 -18.41 5.43
CA ALA A 54 -2.26 -19.61 5.04
C ALA A 54 -0.79 -19.31 4.64
N HIS A 55 0.02 -20.37 4.55
CA HIS A 55 1.44 -20.25 4.23
C HIS A 55 1.73 -19.68 2.84
N THR A 56 0.81 -19.70 1.88
CA THR A 56 1.07 -19.18 0.52
C THR A 56 0.40 -17.84 0.25
N ASP A 57 -0.30 -17.28 1.23
CA ASP A 57 -1.01 -16.03 1.07
C ASP A 57 -0.04 -14.87 0.82
N CYS A 58 -0.42 -13.97 -0.10
CA CYS A 58 0.31 -12.76 -0.44
C CYS A 58 1.75 -13.00 -0.98
N GLN A 59 2.04 -14.16 -1.56
CA GLN A 59 3.31 -14.39 -2.26
C GLN A 59 3.31 -13.71 -3.65
N GLY A 60 4.44 -13.20 -4.15
CA GLY A 60 4.52 -12.75 -5.55
C GLY A 60 3.56 -11.61 -5.94
N VAL A 61 3.09 -10.82 -4.98
CA VAL A 61 2.11 -9.75 -5.21
C VAL A 61 2.79 -8.40 -5.42
N ALA A 62 2.14 -7.47 -6.12
CA ALA A 62 2.68 -6.14 -6.28
C ALA A 62 1.65 -5.03 -6.11
N VAL A 63 2.11 -3.88 -5.61
CA VAL A 63 1.38 -2.61 -5.60
C VAL A 63 2.19 -1.61 -6.42
N ILE A 64 1.64 -1.15 -7.53
CA ILE A 64 2.36 -0.33 -8.52
C ILE A 64 1.55 0.93 -8.81
N GLY A 65 2.13 2.10 -8.56
CA GLY A 65 1.58 3.37 -9.01
C GLY A 65 1.91 3.68 -10.48
N GLU A 66 1.22 4.67 -11.04
CA GLU A 66 1.50 5.14 -12.39
C GLU A 66 2.83 5.88 -12.48
N ASP A 67 3.06 6.80 -11.54
CA ASP A 67 4.27 7.61 -11.40
C ASP A 67 4.33 8.21 -9.98
N PRO A 68 5.49 8.21 -9.30
CA PRO A 68 5.58 8.74 -7.94
C PRO A 68 5.26 10.23 -7.85
N ALA A 69 5.43 11.02 -8.92
CA ALA A 69 5.09 12.44 -8.90
C ALA A 69 3.58 12.72 -8.96
N THR A 70 2.77 11.76 -9.44
CA THR A 70 1.33 11.96 -9.66
C THR A 70 0.44 10.94 -8.93
N THR A 71 1.02 9.88 -8.37
CA THR A 71 0.32 8.83 -7.62
C THR A 71 0.72 8.88 -6.16
N ALA A 72 -0.18 9.31 -5.28
CA ALA A 72 0.10 9.47 -3.86
C ALA A 72 -0.95 8.78 -2.99
N LEU A 73 -0.49 8.07 -1.96
CA LEU A 73 -1.31 7.71 -0.80
C LEU A 73 -1.08 8.77 0.26
N GLN A 74 -2.13 9.47 0.69
CA GLN A 74 -2.05 10.53 1.69
C GLN A 74 -2.66 10.07 3.00
N TRP A 75 -1.92 10.18 4.08
CA TRP A 75 -2.38 9.84 5.41
C TRP A 75 -3.28 10.94 5.99
N ASP A 76 -4.46 10.54 6.44
CA ASP A 76 -5.35 11.32 7.29
C ASP A 76 -5.86 10.53 8.50
N GLY A 77 -5.24 9.38 8.80
CA GLY A 77 -5.52 8.63 10.01
C GLY A 77 -4.94 9.27 11.29
N PRO A 78 -4.92 8.52 12.40
CA PRO A 78 -4.39 8.98 13.67
C PRO A 78 -2.92 9.45 13.62
N LEU A 79 -2.54 10.29 14.59
CA LEU A 79 -1.13 10.65 14.84
C LEU A 79 -0.32 9.38 15.15
N ASP A 80 0.92 9.36 14.71
CA ASP A 80 1.87 8.24 14.87
C ASP A 80 1.39 6.91 14.24
N GLY A 81 0.48 7.00 13.27
CA GLY A 81 -0.03 5.85 12.54
C GLY A 81 0.98 5.23 11.57
N THR A 82 0.71 3.99 11.17
CA THR A 82 1.36 3.31 10.05
C THR A 82 0.45 3.34 8.84
N MET A 83 0.94 3.76 7.68
CA MET A 83 0.11 3.80 6.46
C MET A 83 -0.09 2.41 5.87
N PHE A 84 1.02 1.70 5.59
CA PHE A 84 1.05 0.35 5.04
C PHE A 84 1.71 -0.63 6.02
N ALA A 85 0.94 -1.62 6.48
CA ALA A 85 1.48 -2.77 7.22
C ALA A 85 1.57 -3.97 6.27
N TRP A 86 2.79 -4.44 5.99
CA TRP A 86 3.06 -5.32 4.87
C TRP A 86 3.72 -6.62 5.30
N ASP A 87 2.93 -7.69 5.26
CA ASP A 87 3.31 -9.06 5.59
C ASP A 87 3.49 -9.95 4.35
N ALA A 88 3.48 -9.35 3.15
CA ALA A 88 3.71 -10.07 1.90
C ALA A 88 5.20 -10.41 1.69
N TRP A 89 5.46 -11.31 0.75
CA TRP A 89 6.77 -11.90 0.44
C TRP A 89 6.90 -12.13 -1.05
N TYR A 90 8.13 -12.10 -1.55
CA TYR A 90 8.39 -12.03 -2.99
C TYR A 90 7.59 -10.90 -3.66
N SER A 91 7.39 -9.80 -2.94
CA SER A 91 6.48 -8.73 -3.34
C SER A 91 7.21 -7.51 -3.86
N ARG A 92 6.48 -6.62 -4.54
CA ARG A 92 7.01 -5.34 -5.02
C ARG A 92 6.05 -4.20 -4.68
N ILE A 93 6.58 -3.11 -4.14
CA ILE A 93 5.87 -1.84 -4.04
C ILE A 93 6.68 -0.79 -4.80
N SER A 94 6.07 -0.13 -5.79
CA SER A 94 6.82 0.75 -6.69
C SER A 94 6.00 1.90 -7.30
N ARG A 95 6.69 2.94 -7.75
CA ARG A 95 6.18 4.07 -8.57
C ARG A 95 5.06 4.88 -7.92
N LEU A 96 5.14 5.09 -6.61
CA LEU A 96 4.15 5.87 -5.86
C LEU A 96 4.79 6.66 -4.72
N THR A 97 4.07 7.68 -4.27
CA THR A 97 4.40 8.45 -3.07
C THR A 97 3.59 7.95 -1.87
N LEU A 98 4.24 7.79 -0.73
CA LEU A 98 3.58 7.76 0.58
C LEU A 98 3.77 9.12 1.25
N ASP A 99 2.66 9.82 1.49
CA ASP A 99 2.62 11.11 2.16
C ASP A 99 1.99 10.97 3.54
N GLY A 100 2.81 11.06 4.59
CA GLY A 100 2.37 10.94 5.97
C GLY A 100 1.66 12.19 6.51
N ALA A 101 1.58 13.27 5.72
CA ALA A 101 0.93 14.53 6.07
C ALA A 101 1.39 15.16 7.41
N GLY A 102 2.62 14.87 7.85
CA GLY A 102 3.16 15.28 9.15
C GLY A 102 2.55 14.55 10.35
N LYS A 103 1.70 13.54 10.10
CA LYS A 103 0.94 12.79 11.11
C LYS A 103 1.44 11.35 11.26
N ALA A 104 1.80 10.69 10.17
CA ALA A 104 2.21 9.28 10.21
C ALA A 104 3.59 9.09 10.85
N ALA A 105 3.73 8.06 11.68
CA ALA A 105 5.04 7.62 12.15
C ALA A 105 5.78 6.83 11.07
N ALA A 106 5.08 5.95 10.35
CA ALA A 106 5.68 5.07 9.35
C ALA A 106 4.88 5.03 8.04
N GLY A 107 5.59 5.07 6.91
CA GLY A 107 5.00 4.88 5.57
C GLY A 107 4.73 3.41 5.30
N LEU A 108 5.79 2.60 5.22
CA LEU A 108 5.72 1.16 4.97
C LEU A 108 6.46 0.41 6.08
N VAL A 109 5.79 -0.57 6.68
CA VAL A 109 6.38 -1.45 7.69
C VAL A 109 6.36 -2.88 7.17
N TYR A 110 7.53 -3.49 7.02
CA TYR A 110 7.66 -4.90 6.63
C TYR A 110 7.61 -5.83 7.83
N GLY A 111 6.50 -6.54 7.99
CA GLY A 111 6.35 -7.58 9.00
C GLY A 111 6.49 -7.11 10.44
N PRO A 112 5.93 -7.90 11.36
CA PRO A 112 6.76 -8.36 12.48
C PRO A 112 6.99 -9.87 12.45
N ALA A 113 6.25 -10.60 11.60
CA ALA A 113 6.29 -12.07 11.58
C ALA A 113 7.39 -12.63 10.66
N PHE A 114 7.33 -12.36 9.36
CA PHE A 114 8.30 -12.85 8.38
C PHE A 114 8.12 -12.11 7.04
N SER A 115 9.20 -11.52 6.52
CA SER A 115 9.24 -10.75 5.28
C SER A 115 10.52 -11.14 4.52
N THR A 116 10.39 -11.69 3.30
CA THR A 116 11.54 -12.08 2.48
C THR A 116 11.36 -11.69 1.03
N TYR A 117 12.46 -11.31 0.39
CA TYR A 117 12.55 -10.98 -1.03
C TYR A 117 11.55 -9.91 -1.48
N ASN A 118 11.44 -8.84 -0.69
CA ASN A 118 10.57 -7.72 -1.02
C ASN A 118 11.36 -6.60 -1.68
N GLU A 119 10.80 -6.06 -2.76
CA GLU A 119 11.37 -4.95 -3.51
C GLU A 119 10.59 -3.66 -3.21
N THR A 120 11.34 -2.63 -2.81
CA THR A 120 10.86 -1.25 -2.85
C THR A 120 11.69 -0.49 -3.88
N SER A 121 11.06 0.10 -4.86
CA SER A 121 11.76 0.82 -5.94
C SER A 121 10.92 2.00 -6.42
N ASP A 122 11.56 3.13 -6.71
CA ASP A 122 10.86 4.35 -7.18
C ASP A 122 9.72 4.79 -6.25
N LEU A 123 9.97 4.71 -4.94
CA LEU A 123 9.05 5.19 -3.89
C LEU A 123 9.55 6.52 -3.33
N TRP A 124 8.63 7.47 -3.19
CA TRP A 124 8.90 8.72 -2.49
C TRP A 124 8.19 8.72 -1.14
N PHE A 125 8.91 9.04 -0.08
CA PHE A 125 8.36 9.17 1.27
C PHE A 125 8.47 10.62 1.71
N ARG A 126 7.37 11.20 2.22
CA ARG A 126 7.38 12.56 2.79
C ARG A 126 6.41 12.69 3.95
N GLY A 127 6.64 13.67 4.81
CA GLY A 127 5.71 14.00 5.89
C GLY A 127 5.54 12.90 6.95
N MET A 128 6.57 12.11 7.22
CA MET A 128 6.53 11.03 8.22
C MET A 128 7.88 10.91 8.94
N GLN A 129 7.88 10.23 10.09
CA GLN A 129 9.11 10.02 10.88
C GLN A 129 10.04 9.00 10.19
N ASN A 130 9.47 7.87 9.74
CA ASN A 130 10.20 6.80 9.07
C ASN A 130 9.50 6.44 7.75
N GLY A 131 10.24 6.50 6.63
CA GLY A 131 9.71 6.11 5.32
C GLY A 131 9.42 4.63 5.25
N LEU A 132 10.44 3.83 5.54
CA LEU A 132 10.46 2.39 5.48
C LEU A 132 11.01 1.84 6.79
N VAL A 133 10.32 0.85 7.36
CA VAL A 133 10.69 0.17 8.61
C VAL A 133 10.73 -1.34 8.39
#